data_AF-A0A9E6BRM4-F1
#
_entry.id   AF-A0A9E6BRM4-F1
#
_cell.length_a   1.000
_cell.length_b   1.000
_cell.length_c   1.000
_cell.angle_alpha   90.00
_cell.angle_beta   90.00
_cell.angle_gamma   90.00
#
_symmetry.space_group_name_H-M   'P 1'
#
loop_
_entity.id
_entity.type
_entity.pdbx_description
1 polymer ?
#
loop_
_entity_poly.entity_id
_entity_poly.type
_entity_poly.pdbx_seq_one_letter_code
_entity_poly.pdbx_strand_id
1 'polypeptide(L)'
;MSEARVNSTAYPIQRKEAASPLLHESIKDEIKWRRQFLSVLELPSIMDAVADEQAFSDLLHYAIENRLIRQSALAEKIKYANSQIGRWAAGKASPPLVVRRVVIEEIRGLLSESLTKRQKLVS
;
A
#
# COMPACT_ATOMS: atom_id res chain seq x y z
N MET A 1 66.63 15.07 -12.74
CA MET A 1 65.47 15.90 -12.33
C MET A 1 64.49 15.96 -13.49
N SER A 2 63.30 15.38 -13.34
CA SER A 2 62.08 15.73 -14.12
C SER A 2 60.91 15.02 -13.46
N GLU A 3 60.19 15.77 -12.62
CA GLU A 3 58.94 15.39 -11.98
C GLU A 3 57.84 15.30 -13.04
N ALA A 4 57.27 14.11 -13.26
CA ALA A 4 55.96 13.99 -13.89
C ALA A 4 54.90 13.93 -12.79
N ARG A 5 54.34 15.09 -12.44
CA ARG A 5 53.20 15.22 -11.53
C ARG A 5 51.95 14.63 -12.19
N VAL A 6 51.54 13.44 -11.77
CA VAL A 6 50.22 12.89 -12.12
C VAL A 6 49.19 13.61 -11.24
N ASN A 7 48.57 14.63 -11.81
CA ASN A 7 47.52 15.39 -11.16
C ASN A 7 46.22 14.56 -11.23
N SER A 8 45.85 13.91 -10.12
CA SER A 8 44.55 13.26 -9.93
C SER A 8 43.43 14.30 -10.03
N THR A 9 42.81 14.44 -11.20
CA THR A 9 41.50 15.11 -11.31
C THR A 9 40.43 14.12 -10.88
N ALA A 10 40.30 13.97 -9.56
CA ALA A 10 39.07 13.46 -8.96
C ALA A 10 37.93 14.41 -9.34
N TYR A 11 37.08 14.00 -10.28
CA TYR A 11 35.82 14.71 -10.52
C TYR A 11 34.92 14.48 -9.29
N PRO A 12 34.50 15.54 -8.57
CA PRO A 12 33.44 15.37 -7.60
C PRO A 12 32.15 15.14 -8.38
N ILE A 13 31.70 13.88 -8.48
CA ILE A 13 30.33 13.59 -8.87
C ILE A 13 29.45 14.05 -7.70
N GLN A 14 29.14 15.34 -7.66
CA GLN A 14 28.06 15.85 -6.83
C GLN A 14 26.76 15.34 -7.45
N ARG A 15 26.36 14.12 -7.10
CA ARG A 15 24.98 13.67 -7.29
C ARG A 15 24.10 14.48 -6.35
N LYS A 16 23.72 15.69 -6.77
CA LYS A 16 22.45 16.26 -6.33
C LYS A 16 21.38 15.55 -7.14
N GLU A 17 21.07 14.31 -6.74
CA GLU A 17 19.86 13.62 -7.18
C GLU A 17 18.68 14.41 -6.61
N ALA A 18 18.26 15.44 -7.35
CA ALA A 18 16.93 15.99 -7.17
C ALA A 18 15.98 14.81 -7.43
N ALA A 19 15.37 14.29 -6.37
CA ALA A 19 14.35 13.25 -6.48
C ALA A 19 13.39 13.64 -7.63
N SER A 20 13.41 12.83 -8.68
CA SER A 20 12.85 13.20 -9.98
C SER A 20 11.39 13.65 -9.82
N PRO A 21 10.98 14.83 -10.32
CA PRO A 21 9.62 15.36 -10.16
C PRO A 21 8.50 14.36 -10.49
N LEU A 22 8.76 13.45 -11.44
CA LEU A 22 7.87 12.34 -11.82
C LEU A 22 7.61 11.34 -10.67
N LEU A 23 8.60 11.09 -9.81
CA LEU A 23 8.44 10.25 -8.62
C LEU A 23 7.55 10.95 -7.59
N HIS A 24 7.72 12.26 -7.41
CA HIS A 24 6.89 13.05 -6.49
C HIS A 24 5.42 13.09 -6.93
N GLU A 25 5.16 13.23 -8.23
CA GLU A 25 3.79 13.23 -8.78
C GLU A 25 3.12 11.86 -8.60
N SER A 26 3.85 10.77 -8.90
CA SER A 26 3.38 9.40 -8.67
C SER A 26 3.07 9.10 -7.20
N ILE A 27 3.89 9.59 -6.26
CA ILE A 27 3.63 9.41 -4.82
C ILE A 27 2.39 10.21 -4.38
N LYS A 28 2.18 11.42 -4.92
CA LYS A 28 0.99 12.24 -4.61
C LYS A 28 -0.30 11.56 -5.08
N ASP A 29 -0.29 11.00 -6.29
CA ASP A 29 -1.43 10.25 -6.81
C ASP A 29 -1.71 9.03 -5.95
N GLU A 30 -0.68 8.27 -5.59
CA GLU A 30 -0.85 7.10 -4.72
C GLU A 30 -1.43 7.48 -3.34
N ILE A 31 -0.98 8.60 -2.76
CA ILE A 31 -1.56 9.15 -1.52
C ILE A 31 -3.04 9.51 -1.71
N LYS A 32 -3.40 10.14 -2.84
CA LYS A 32 -4.79 10.50 -3.16
C LYS A 32 -5.68 9.28 -3.26
N TRP A 33 -5.28 8.25 -4.02
CA TRP A 33 -6.03 7.01 -4.17
C TRP A 33 -6.22 6.28 -2.84
N ARG A 34 -5.16 6.19 -2.03
CA ARG A 34 -5.22 5.57 -0.69
C ARG A 34 -6.17 6.32 0.24
N ARG A 35 -6.19 7.66 0.22
CA ARG A 35 -7.13 8.47 1.01
C ARG A 35 -8.58 8.28 0.57
N GLN A 36 -8.83 8.29 -0.73
CA GLN A 36 -10.17 8.05 -1.27
C GLN A 36 -10.69 6.68 -0.86
N PHE A 37 -9.88 5.64 -1.01
CA PHE A 37 -10.28 4.30 -0.60
C PHE A 37 -10.52 4.20 0.91
N LEU A 38 -9.63 4.79 1.74
CA LEU A 38 -9.83 4.85 3.19
C LEU A 38 -11.16 5.54 3.56
N SER A 39 -11.51 6.64 2.88
CA SER A 39 -12.78 7.34 3.14
C SER A 39 -14.02 6.49 2.85
N VAL A 40 -13.95 5.61 1.84
CA VAL A 40 -15.02 4.63 1.54
C VAL A 40 -15.13 3.61 2.66
N LEU A 41 -13.98 3.12 3.16
CA LEU A 41 -13.96 2.16 4.25
C LEU A 41 -14.54 2.75 5.53
N GLU A 42 -14.47 4.05 5.77
CA GLU A 42 -14.98 4.72 6.97
C GLU A 42 -16.48 5.02 6.94
N LEU A 43 -17.16 4.81 5.80
CA LEU A 43 -18.59 5.03 5.67
C LEU A 43 -19.40 4.07 6.57
N PRO A 44 -20.51 4.51 7.20
CA PRO A 44 -21.36 3.62 7.98
C PRO A 44 -21.91 2.42 7.20
N SER A 45 -22.20 2.63 5.91
CA SER A 45 -22.71 1.59 4.99
C SER A 45 -21.71 0.48 4.68
N ILE A 46 -20.44 0.62 5.07
CA ILE A 46 -19.44 -0.42 4.88
C ILE A 46 -19.84 -1.72 5.60
N MET A 47 -20.62 -1.63 6.68
CA MET A 47 -21.07 -2.80 7.42
C MET A 47 -22.07 -3.65 6.63
N ASP A 48 -22.87 -3.00 5.78
CA ASP A 48 -23.79 -3.69 4.86
C ASP A 48 -22.98 -4.38 3.74
N ALA A 49 -21.97 -3.69 3.20
CA ALA A 49 -21.05 -4.26 2.21
C ALA A 49 -20.19 -5.40 2.76
N VAL A 50 -19.90 -5.41 4.06
CA VAL A 50 -19.19 -6.49 4.75
C VAL A 50 -20.11 -7.68 5.06
N ALA A 51 -21.41 -7.43 5.21
CA ALA A 51 -22.40 -8.49 5.37
C ALA A 51 -22.57 -9.27 4.07
N ASP A 52 -22.58 -8.58 2.92
CA ASP A 52 -22.60 -9.16 1.58
C ASP A 52 -21.23 -9.80 1.23
N GLU A 53 -21.24 -11.09 0.89
CA GLU A 53 -20.01 -11.84 0.62
C GLU A 53 -19.32 -11.41 -0.68
N GLN A 54 -20.12 -11.05 -1.68
CA GLN A 54 -19.61 -10.62 -2.97
C GLN A 54 -19.02 -9.22 -2.86
N ALA A 55 -19.73 -8.29 -2.23
CA ALA A 55 -19.22 -6.93 -2.01
C ALA A 55 -17.94 -6.94 -1.17
N PHE A 56 -17.85 -7.80 -0.15
CA PHE A 56 -16.62 -8.02 0.60
C PHE A 56 -15.48 -8.54 -0.29
N SER A 57 -15.74 -9.56 -1.11
CA SER A 57 -14.75 -10.12 -2.04
C SER A 57 -14.24 -9.07 -3.00
N ASP A 58 -15.14 -8.27 -3.60
CA ASP A 58 -14.82 -7.23 -4.57
C ASP A 58 -13.95 -6.13 -3.94
N LEU A 59 -14.29 -5.73 -2.72
CA LEU A 59 -13.50 -4.74 -1.97
C LEU A 59 -12.10 -5.25 -1.65
N LEU A 60 -12.00 -6.49 -1.15
CA LEU A 60 -10.72 -7.12 -0.84
C LEU A 60 -9.87 -7.30 -2.11
N HIS A 61 -10.49 -7.73 -3.20
CA HIS A 61 -9.86 -7.85 -4.51
C HIS A 61 -9.32 -6.50 -4.98
N TYR A 62 -10.16 -5.47 -4.97
CA TYR A 62 -9.79 -4.12 -5.36
C TYR A 62 -8.59 -3.60 -4.56
N ALA A 63 -8.58 -3.83 -3.24
CA ALA A 63 -7.49 -3.39 -2.37
C ALA A 63 -6.16 -4.07 -2.71
N ILE A 64 -6.18 -5.35 -3.06
CA ILE A 64 -4.98 -6.13 -3.41
C ILE A 64 -4.50 -5.78 -4.83
N GLU A 65 -5.41 -5.78 -5.81
CA GLU A 65 -5.10 -5.55 -7.22
C GLU A 65 -4.49 -4.16 -7.45
N ASN A 66 -5.06 -3.14 -6.82
CA ASN A 66 -4.55 -1.77 -6.88
C ASN A 66 -3.35 -1.52 -5.94
N ARG A 67 -2.77 -2.58 -5.35
CA ARG A 67 -1.62 -2.52 -4.43
C ARG A 67 -1.82 -1.58 -3.24
N LEU A 68 -3.07 -1.32 -2.87
CA LEU A 68 -3.42 -0.52 -1.70
C LEU A 68 -3.00 -1.26 -0.43
N ILE A 69 -3.12 -2.59 -0.43
CA ILE A 69 -2.56 -3.48 0.58
C ILE A 69 -1.77 -4.61 -0.08
N ARG A 70 -0.87 -5.24 0.68
CA ARG A 70 -0.24 -6.51 0.25
C ARG A 70 -1.01 -7.66 0.88
N GLN A 71 -1.37 -8.66 0.07
CA GLN A 71 -2.06 -9.87 0.52
C GLN A 71 -1.32 -10.57 1.67
N SER A 72 0.01 -10.67 1.58
CA SER A 72 0.85 -11.28 2.62
C SER A 72 0.86 -10.49 3.93
N ALA A 73 0.90 -9.16 3.86
CA ALA A 73 0.87 -8.31 5.04
C ALA A 73 -0.48 -8.39 5.76
N LEU A 74 -1.58 -8.45 5.00
CA LEU A 74 -2.91 -8.68 5.57
C LEU A 74 -2.97 -10.06 6.23
N ALA A 75 -2.54 -11.11 5.52
CA ALA A 75 -2.53 -12.48 6.02
C ALA A 75 -1.78 -12.62 7.35
N GLU A 76 -0.62 -11.97 7.47
CA GLU A 76 0.18 -11.91 8.70
C GLU A 76 -0.58 -11.23 9.84
N LYS A 77 -1.18 -10.06 9.59
CA LYS A 77 -1.95 -9.30 10.59
C LYS A 77 -3.12 -10.08 11.16
N ILE A 78 -3.90 -10.73 10.31
CA ILE A 78 -5.08 -11.51 10.74
C ILE A 78 -4.76 -12.96 11.10
N LYS A 79 -3.49 -13.40 10.96
CA LYS A 79 -3.02 -14.77 11.22
C LYS A 79 -3.71 -15.85 10.37
N TYR A 80 -3.95 -15.55 9.09
CA TYR A 80 -4.46 -16.50 8.10
C TYR A 80 -3.37 -16.86 7.07
N ALA A 81 -3.57 -17.95 6.35
CA ALA A 81 -2.69 -18.29 5.25
C ALA A 81 -2.85 -17.28 4.10
N ASN A 82 -1.74 -16.88 3.47
CA ASN A 82 -1.77 -15.99 2.31
C ASN A 82 -2.72 -16.51 1.22
N SER A 83 -2.74 -17.84 0.98
CA SER A 83 -3.63 -18.47 0.00
C SER A 83 -5.12 -18.33 0.35
N GLN A 84 -5.49 -18.28 1.64
CA GLN A 84 -6.88 -18.07 2.05
C GLN A 84 -7.35 -16.66 1.70
N ILE A 85 -6.52 -15.64 1.93
CA ILE A 85 -6.83 -14.26 1.52
C ILE A 85 -7.08 -14.19 0.01
N GLY A 86 -6.22 -14.83 -0.79
CA GLY A 86 -6.38 -14.87 -2.24
C GLY A 86 -7.67 -15.58 -2.68
N ARG A 87 -8.10 -16.63 -1.96
CA ARG A 87 -9.39 -17.28 -2.22
C ARG A 87 -10.58 -16.39 -1.86
N TRP A 88 -10.49 -15.63 -0.77
CA TRP A 88 -11.52 -14.66 -0.38
C TRP A 88 -11.65 -13.53 -1.39
N ALA A 89 -10.53 -12.96 -1.84
CA ALA A 89 -10.51 -11.93 -2.87
C ALA A 89 -11.04 -12.44 -4.22
N ALA A 90 -10.86 -13.72 -4.53
CA ALA A 90 -11.37 -14.31 -5.76
C ALA A 90 -12.83 -14.80 -5.68
N GLY A 91 -13.54 -14.55 -4.57
CA GLY A 91 -14.89 -15.07 -4.34
C GLY A 91 -14.98 -16.61 -4.26
N LYS A 92 -13.85 -17.31 -4.14
CA LYS A 92 -13.76 -18.79 -4.11
C LYS A 92 -13.96 -19.39 -2.72
N ALA A 93 -14.06 -18.54 -1.71
CA ALA A 93 -14.38 -18.86 -0.33
C ALA A 93 -14.83 -17.55 0.34
N SER A 94 -15.68 -17.66 1.34
CA SER A 94 -16.10 -16.51 2.15
C SER A 94 -15.77 -16.80 3.61
N PRO A 95 -15.06 -15.91 4.31
CA PRO A 95 -14.86 -16.08 5.74
C PRO A 95 -16.12 -15.66 6.52
N PRO A 96 -16.27 -16.10 7.77
CA PRO A 96 -17.36 -15.68 8.63
C PRO A 96 -17.43 -14.15 8.77
N LEU A 97 -18.62 -13.60 8.99
CA LEU A 97 -18.84 -12.16 9.09
C LEU A 97 -17.90 -11.45 10.08
N VAL A 98 -17.64 -12.08 11.24
CA VAL A 98 -16.70 -11.55 12.25
C VAL A 98 -15.29 -11.39 11.66
N VAL A 99 -14.83 -12.36 10.88
CA VAL A 99 -13.53 -12.31 10.21
C VAL A 99 -13.54 -11.27 9.08
N ARG A 100 -14.64 -11.13 8.32
CA ARG A 100 -14.78 -10.07 7.31
C ARG A 100 -14.61 -8.68 7.93
N ARG A 101 -15.21 -8.44 9.09
CA ARG A 101 -15.06 -7.18 9.84
C ARG A 101 -13.60 -6.92 10.25
N VAL A 102 -12.95 -7.92 10.84
CA VAL A 102 -11.53 -7.84 11.22
C VAL A 102 -10.66 -7.54 10.01
N VAL A 103 -10.92 -8.18 8.86
CA VAL A 103 -10.20 -7.89 7.62
C VAL A 103 -10.32 -6.42 7.22
N ILE A 104 -11.53 -5.84 7.23
CA ILE A 104 -11.71 -4.43 6.89
C ILE A 104 -10.98 -3.51 7.88
N GLU A 105 -11.06 -3.80 9.17
CA GLU A 105 -10.37 -3.02 10.21
C GLU A 105 -8.84 -3.04 10.00
N GLU A 106 -8.27 -4.21 9.70
CA GLU A 106 -6.84 -4.33 9.42
C GLU A 106 -6.44 -3.66 8.10
N ILE A 107 -7.29 -3.69 7.08
CA ILE A 107 -7.08 -2.93 5.84
C ILE A 107 -7.01 -1.43 6.14
N ARG A 108 -7.93 -0.90 6.95
CA ARG A 108 -7.90 0.52 7.37
C ARG A 108 -6.60 0.84 8.12
N GLY A 109 -6.19 -0.02 9.06
CA GLY A 109 -4.94 0.14 9.82
C GLY A 109 -3.71 0.20 8.92
N LEU A 110 -3.55 -0.79 8.03
CA LEU A 110 -2.44 -0.88 7.08
C LEU A 110 -2.40 0.33 6.13
N LEU A 111 -3.56 0.80 5.68
CA LEU A 111 -3.66 1.99 4.82
C LEU A 111 -3.23 3.25 5.56
N SER A 112 -3.73 3.47 6.77
CA SER A 112 -3.37 4.62 7.60
C SER A 112 -1.88 4.65 7.95
N GLU A 113 -1.29 3.51 8.29
CA GLU A 113 0.16 3.38 8.49
C GLU A 113 0.93 3.72 7.20
N SER A 114 0.49 3.19 6.05
CA SER A 114 1.15 3.42 4.77
C SER A 114 1.09 4.90 4.35
N LEU A 115 -0.04 5.56 4.58
CA LEU A 115 -0.27 6.97 4.29
C LEU A 115 0.64 7.85 5.16
N THR A 116 0.71 7.55 6.45
CA THR A 116 1.58 8.29 7.39
C THR A 116 3.05 8.19 6.99
N LYS A 117 3.52 6.99 6.63
CA LYS A 117 4.90 6.77 6.15
C LYS A 117 5.18 7.56 4.86
N ARG A 118 4.25 7.56 3.91
CA ARG A 118 4.42 8.25 2.61
C ARG A 118 4.33 9.76 2.72
N GLN A 119 3.46 10.30 3.58
CA GLN A 119 3.38 11.75 3.81
C GLN A 119 4.71 12.30 4.32
N LYS A 120 5.40 11.59 5.23
CA LYS A 120 6.74 11.96 5.71
C LYS A 120 7.81 12.02 4.62
N LEU A 121 7.61 11.37 3.46
CA LEU A 121 8.54 11.40 2.33
C LEU A 121 8.29 12.57 1.38
N VAL A 122 7.13 13.24 1.51
CA VAL A 122 6.70 14.35 0.63
C VAL A 122 6.72 15.69 1.37
N SER A 123 6.72 15.68 2.71
CA SER A 123 6.98 16.83 3.60
C SER A 123 8.45 17.20 3.65
#